data_AF-A0A7C5T8L7-F1
#
_entry.id   AF-A0A7C5T8L7-F1
#
_cell.length_a   1.000
_cell.length_b   1.000
_cell.length_c   1.000
_cell.angle_alpha   90.00
_cell.angle_beta   90.00
_cell.angle_gamma   90.00
#
_symmetry.space_group_name_H-M   'P 1'
#
loop_
_entity.id
_entity.type
_entity.pdbx_description
1 polymer ?
#
loop_
_entity_poly.entity_id
_entity_poly.type
_entity_poly.pdbx_seq_one_letter_code
_entity_poly.pdbx_strand_id
1 'polypeptide(L)'
;LTPLLKMYTLGHDFVPPPIHAGGLRYHGDAPLVCLLYNEGIIKACAYKQTEVFEAAVLFARVEGLLPAPEAAHAIKKVIDLALECKKSNQKKVILFNFCGHGYFDLTAYDDFLSGRMKDVE
;
A
#
# COMPACT_ATOMS: atom_id res chain seq x y z
N LEU A 1 -12.24 24.23 6.92
CA LEU A 1 -12.37 24.53 5.47
C LEU A 1 -10.97 24.81 4.93
N THR A 2 -10.57 24.14 3.86
CA THR A 2 -9.31 24.43 3.13
C THR A 2 -9.66 24.97 1.73
N PRO A 3 -8.74 25.66 1.04
CA PRO A 3 -8.91 25.99 -0.37
C PRO A 3 -9.07 24.74 -1.23
N LEU A 4 -9.70 24.89 -2.41
CA LEU A 4 -9.75 23.82 -3.41
C LEU A 4 -8.37 23.59 -4.01
N LEU A 5 -8.01 22.32 -4.16
CA LEU A 5 -6.73 21.88 -4.70
C LEU A 5 -6.98 20.94 -5.89
N LYS A 6 -6.16 21.06 -6.95
CA LYS A 6 -6.24 20.15 -8.10
C LYS A 6 -5.56 18.82 -7.75
N MET A 7 -6.33 17.75 -7.71
CA MET A 7 -5.85 16.40 -7.35
C MET A 7 -6.67 15.30 -8.03
N TYR A 8 -6.10 14.10 -8.12
CA TYR A 8 -6.89 12.88 -8.29
C TYR A 8 -7.68 12.64 -7.01
N THR A 9 -8.97 12.36 -7.16
CA THR A 9 -9.85 12.20 -6.01
C THR A 9 -11.04 11.29 -6.32
N LEU A 10 -11.48 10.54 -5.31
CA LEU A 10 -12.74 9.78 -5.28
C LEU A 10 -13.95 10.66 -4.88
N GLY A 11 -13.72 11.96 -4.63
CA GLY A 11 -14.70 12.89 -4.07
C GLY A 11 -14.57 13.02 -2.55
N HIS A 12 -14.72 14.24 -2.02
CA HIS A 12 -14.56 14.50 -0.58
C HIS A 12 -15.60 13.82 0.30
N ASP A 13 -16.73 13.41 -0.28
CA ASP A 13 -17.80 12.64 0.36
C ASP A 13 -17.57 11.12 0.29
N PHE A 14 -16.46 10.66 -0.28
CA PHE A 14 -16.14 9.23 -0.38
C PHE A 14 -15.95 8.61 1.00
N VAL A 15 -16.63 7.49 1.22
CA VAL A 15 -16.50 6.68 2.45
C VAL A 15 -15.96 5.30 2.06
N PRO A 16 -14.79 4.90 2.57
CA PRO A 16 -14.23 3.58 2.28
C PRO A 16 -15.10 2.46 2.88
N PRO A 17 -15.06 1.24 2.31
CA PRO A 17 -15.77 0.11 2.88
C PRO A 17 -15.42 -0.15 4.36
N PRO A 18 -16.37 -0.56 5.21
CA PRO A 18 -16.13 -0.76 6.64
C PRO A 18 -15.17 -1.92 6.95
N ILE A 19 -14.95 -2.83 5.99
CA ILE A 19 -14.06 -4.00 6.11
C ILE A 19 -12.63 -3.66 5.60
N HIS A 20 -12.35 -2.40 5.25
CA HIS A 20 -11.05 -1.99 4.74
C HIS A 20 -10.04 -1.79 5.87
N ALA A 21 -9.14 -2.77 6.02
CA ALA A 21 -8.11 -2.79 7.06
C ALA A 21 -6.70 -2.43 6.52
N GLY A 22 -6.58 -2.18 5.21
CA GLY A 22 -5.31 -1.85 4.56
C GLY A 22 -4.76 -0.45 4.83
N GLY A 23 -5.48 0.41 5.54
CA GLY A 23 -5.09 1.82 5.66
C GLY A 23 -5.32 2.59 4.35
N LEU A 24 -4.72 3.77 4.18
CA LEU A 24 -4.86 4.60 2.95
C LEU A 24 -6.31 4.94 2.55
N ARG A 25 -7.09 5.42 3.51
CA ARG A 25 -8.53 5.73 3.35
C ARG A 25 -8.83 7.10 2.77
N TYR A 26 -7.81 7.94 2.60
CA TYR A 26 -8.01 9.32 2.18
C TYR A 26 -8.46 9.37 0.71
N HIS A 27 -9.41 10.25 0.41
CA HIS A 27 -10.11 10.27 -0.87
C HIS A 27 -9.34 10.94 -2.01
N GLY A 28 -8.10 11.38 -1.80
CA GLY A 28 -7.35 12.08 -2.83
C GLY A 28 -5.85 12.10 -2.56
N ASP A 29 -5.09 12.54 -3.56
CA ASP A 29 -3.64 12.58 -3.50
C ASP A 29 -3.12 14.03 -3.43
N ALA A 30 -1.89 14.21 -2.96
CA ALA A 30 -1.28 15.53 -2.94
C ALA A 30 -1.17 16.12 -4.37
N PRO A 31 -1.47 17.41 -4.60
CA PRO A 31 -1.45 18.01 -5.94
C PRO A 31 -0.13 17.82 -6.71
N LEU A 32 1.00 17.86 -6.00
CA LEU A 32 2.31 17.64 -6.60
C LEU A 32 2.48 16.19 -7.11
N VAL A 33 2.01 15.20 -6.34
CA VAL A 33 2.04 13.78 -6.74
C VAL A 33 1.13 13.58 -7.95
N CYS A 34 -0.05 14.22 -7.95
CA CYS A 34 -0.99 14.18 -9.07
C CYS A 34 -0.36 14.75 -10.35
N LEU A 35 0.35 15.87 -10.24
CA LEU A 35 1.06 16.47 -11.36
C LEU A 35 2.16 15.53 -11.88
N LEU A 36 3.01 14.99 -11.01
CA LEU A 36 4.06 14.05 -11.42
C LEU A 36 3.51 12.82 -12.13
N TYR A 37 2.36 12.31 -11.68
CA TYR A 37 1.67 11.19 -12.34
C TYR A 37 1.09 11.61 -13.70
N ASN A 38 0.44 12.76 -13.78
CA ASN A 38 -0.13 13.30 -15.02
C ASN A 38 0.94 13.55 -16.10
N GLU A 39 2.12 14.00 -15.69
CA GLU A 39 3.27 14.21 -16.59
C GLU A 39 4.05 12.91 -16.90
N GLY A 40 3.62 11.75 -16.38
CA GLY A 40 4.26 10.46 -16.63
C GLY A 40 5.62 10.26 -15.95
N ILE A 41 5.96 11.11 -14.97
CA ILE A 41 7.24 11.05 -14.23
C ILE A 41 7.22 9.91 -13.20
N ILE A 42 6.06 9.65 -12.58
CA ILE A 42 5.84 8.54 -11.67
C ILE A 42 4.76 7.59 -12.19
N LYS A 43 4.77 6.36 -11.69
CA LYS A 43 3.73 5.36 -11.96
C LYS A 43 2.93 5.10 -10.71
N ALA A 44 1.65 4.81 -10.87
CA ALA A 44 0.75 4.38 -9.81
C ALA A 44 0.43 2.89 -9.95
N CYS A 45 0.18 2.23 -8.83
CA CYS A 45 -0.37 0.89 -8.76
C CYS A 45 -1.31 0.81 -7.56
N ALA A 46 -2.30 -0.06 -7.64
CA ALA A 46 -3.21 -0.36 -6.54
C ALA A 46 -3.20 -1.86 -6.30
N TYR A 47 -3.38 -2.24 -5.04
CA TYR A 47 -3.37 -3.61 -4.58
C TYR A 47 -4.59 -3.89 -3.72
N LYS A 48 -5.04 -5.13 -3.73
CA LYS A 48 -6.08 -5.62 -2.84
C LYS A 48 -5.51 -5.81 -1.43
N GLN A 49 -6.35 -5.76 -0.40
CA GLN A 49 -5.86 -5.83 0.97
C GLN A 49 -5.28 -7.22 1.30
N THR A 50 -5.86 -8.29 0.76
CA THR A 50 -5.35 -9.65 1.02
C THR A 50 -3.91 -9.85 0.56
N GLU A 51 -3.57 -9.41 -0.67
CA GLU A 51 -2.19 -9.52 -1.20
C GLU A 51 -1.20 -8.60 -0.48
N VAL A 52 -1.68 -7.46 0.03
CA VAL A 52 -0.88 -6.54 0.86
C VAL A 52 -0.51 -7.21 2.19
N PHE A 53 -1.47 -7.85 2.85
CA PHE A 53 -1.21 -8.56 4.12
C PHE A 53 -0.41 -9.84 3.92
N GLU A 54 -0.54 -10.53 2.78
CA GLU A 54 0.35 -11.65 2.44
C GLU A 54 1.81 -11.19 2.35
N ALA A 55 2.06 -10.07 1.67
CA ALA A 55 3.37 -9.45 1.59
C ALA A 55 3.88 -8.98 2.96
N ALA A 56 3.00 -8.40 3.78
CA ALA A 56 3.32 -7.94 5.13
C ALA A 56 3.80 -9.09 6.03
N VAL A 57 3.07 -10.20 6.04
CA VAL A 57 3.40 -11.40 6.83
C VAL A 57 4.70 -12.03 6.34
N LEU A 58 4.92 -12.11 5.02
CA LEU A 58 6.18 -12.59 4.46
C LEU A 58 7.35 -11.72 4.94
N PHE A 59 7.23 -10.40 4.80
CA PHE A 59 8.26 -9.45 5.21
C PHE A 59 8.56 -9.56 6.70
N ALA A 60 7.55 -9.60 7.56
CA ALA A 60 7.75 -9.75 9.00
C ALA A 60 8.44 -11.07 9.38
N ARG A 61 8.16 -12.17 8.67
CA ARG A 61 8.81 -13.47 8.90
C ARG A 61 10.27 -13.49 8.47
N VAL A 62 10.62 -12.76 7.40
CA VAL A 62 11.97 -12.77 6.83
C VAL A 62 12.86 -11.71 7.48
N GLU A 63 12.35 -10.50 7.67
CA GLU A 63 13.10 -9.33 8.14
C GLU A 63 12.95 -9.08 9.66
N GLY A 64 11.98 -9.73 10.32
CA GLY A 64 11.73 -9.58 11.76
C GLY A 64 11.05 -8.26 12.17
N LEU A 65 10.62 -7.44 11.22
CA LEU A 65 9.94 -6.16 11.45
C LEU A 65 8.47 -6.25 11.01
N LEU A 66 7.54 -5.87 11.88
CA LEU A 66 6.11 -5.83 11.57
C LEU A 66 5.75 -4.48 10.91
N PRO A 67 5.41 -4.44 9.60
CA PRO A 67 5.05 -3.19 8.93
C PRO A 67 3.65 -2.70 9.30
N ALA A 68 3.42 -1.39 9.23
CA ALA A 68 2.06 -0.87 9.20
C ALA A 68 1.33 -1.36 7.92
N PRO A 69 -0.01 -1.51 7.92
CA PRO A 69 -0.77 -1.86 6.71
C PRO A 69 -0.49 -0.90 5.53
N GLU A 70 -0.26 0.39 5.79
CA GLU A 70 0.12 1.37 4.78
C GLU A 70 1.51 1.08 4.19
N ALA A 71 2.50 0.73 5.03
CA ALA A 71 3.84 0.37 4.59
C ALA A 71 3.85 -0.93 3.78
N ALA A 72 2.95 -1.86 4.09
CA ALA A 72 2.82 -3.13 3.39
C ALA A 72 2.46 -2.98 1.91
N HIS A 73 1.78 -1.90 1.51
CA HIS A 73 1.51 -1.59 0.10
C HIS A 73 2.81 -1.39 -0.69
N ALA A 74 3.76 -0.65 -0.11
CA ALA A 74 5.07 -0.45 -0.72
C ALA A 74 5.88 -1.75 -0.74
N ILE A 75 5.85 -2.52 0.35
CA ILE A 75 6.53 -3.83 0.45
C ILE A 75 6.02 -4.79 -0.64
N LYS A 76 4.71 -4.84 -0.88
CA LYS A 76 4.13 -5.64 -1.95
C LYS A 76 4.73 -5.28 -3.31
N LYS A 77 4.84 -3.98 -3.63
CA LYS A 77 5.48 -3.54 -4.88
C LYS A 77 6.97 -3.90 -4.95
N VAL A 78 7.68 -3.78 -3.84
CA VAL A 78 9.12 -4.13 -3.76
C VAL A 78 9.32 -5.62 -4.05
N ILE A 79 8.49 -6.49 -3.48
CA ILE A 79 8.52 -7.93 -3.74
C ILE A 79 8.25 -8.23 -5.21
N ASP A 80 7.24 -7.59 -5.82
CA ASP A 80 6.94 -7.77 -7.25
C ASP A 80 8.14 -7.38 -8.13
N LEU A 81 8.75 -6.22 -7.87
CA LEU A 81 9.94 -5.75 -8.59
C LEU A 81 11.14 -6.69 -8.39
N ALA A 82 11.33 -7.23 -7.18
CA ALA A 82 12.38 -8.20 -6.90
C ALA A 82 12.18 -9.51 -7.68
N LEU A 83 10.94 -9.98 -7.79
CA LEU A 83 10.58 -11.16 -8.58
C LEU A 83 10.75 -10.90 -10.09
N GLU A 84 10.43 -9.71 -10.58
CA GLU A 84 10.71 -9.30 -11.96
C GLU A 84 12.22 -9.26 -12.26
N CYS A 85 13.01 -8.73 -11.33
CA CYS A 85 14.48 -8.73 -11.44
C CYS A 85 15.05 -10.15 -11.47
N LYS A 86 14.49 -11.06 -10.65
CA LYS A 86 14.85 -12.48 -10.68
C LYS A 86 14.53 -13.14 -12.03
N LYS A 87 13.33 -12.89 -12.57
CA LYS A 87 12.90 -13.43 -13.89
C LYS A 87 13.75 -12.90 -15.04
N SER A 88 14.13 -11.62 -14.99
CA SER A 88 14.94 -10.96 -16.01
C SER A 88 16.45 -11.11 -15.81
N ASN A 89 16.88 -11.79 -14.74
CA ASN A 89 18.28 -11.92 -14.32
C ASN A 89 19.02 -10.57 -14.20
N GLN A 90 18.30 -9.53 -13.75
CA GLN A 90 18.84 -8.20 -13.54
C GLN A 90 19.14 -7.97 -12.05
N LYS A 91 20.31 -7.40 -11.75
CA LYS A 91 20.64 -6.92 -10.41
C LYS A 91 20.28 -5.44 -10.33
N LYS A 92 19.29 -5.10 -9.51
CA LYS A 92 18.87 -3.71 -9.24
C LYS A 92 18.84 -3.46 -7.74
N VAL A 93 19.09 -2.21 -7.37
CA VAL A 93 18.84 -1.71 -6.01
C VAL A 93 17.43 -1.12 -5.99
N ILE A 94 16.59 -1.59 -5.07
CA ILE A 94 15.24 -1.07 -4.87
C ILE A 94 15.24 -0.33 -3.53
N LEU A 95 15.04 0.98 -3.57
CA LEU A 95 14.80 1.80 -2.39
C LEU A 95 13.30 1.95 -2.19
N PHE A 96 12.82 1.76 -0.98
CA PHE A 96 11.44 2.00 -0.61
C PHE A 96 11.35 2.68 0.76
N ASN A 97 10.23 3.37 1.00
CA ASN A 97 9.96 4.01 2.27
C ASN A 97 9.19 3.07 3.20
N PHE A 98 9.81 2.65 4.30
CA PHE A 98 9.12 1.95 5.39
C PHE A 98 8.48 3.01 6.30
N CYS A 99 7.25 3.41 5.99
CA CYS A 99 6.64 4.59 6.60
C CYS A 99 6.18 4.42 8.05
N GLY A 100 6.11 3.19 8.58
CA GLY A 100 5.68 2.93 9.95
C GLY A 100 5.61 1.45 10.32
N HIS A 101 5.57 1.16 11.62
CA HIS A 101 5.44 -0.18 12.18
C HIS A 101 3.96 -0.55 12.45
N GLY A 102 3.64 -1.84 12.47
CA GLY A 102 2.28 -2.35 12.64
C GLY A 102 1.88 -2.76 14.07
N TYR A 103 2.64 -2.37 15.10
CA TYR A 103 2.41 -2.83 16.47
C TYR A 103 1.02 -2.49 17.05
N PHE A 104 0.36 -1.47 16.50
CA PHE A 104 -1.00 -1.07 16.89
C PHE A 104 -2.08 -1.51 15.90
N ASP A 105 -1.68 -2.23 14.84
CA ASP A 105 -2.57 -2.72 13.77
C ASP A 105 -2.81 -4.23 13.87
N LEU A 106 -2.53 -4.82 15.03
CA LEU A 106 -2.57 -6.28 15.24
C LEU A 106 -3.95 -6.89 14.96
N THR A 107 -5.04 -6.14 15.14
CA THR A 107 -6.39 -6.61 14.79
C THR A 107 -6.52 -6.88 13.29
N ALA A 108 -5.95 -6.02 12.44
CA ALA A 108 -5.98 -6.22 10.99
C ALA A 108 -5.16 -7.45 10.57
N TYR A 109 -4.02 -7.67 11.24
CA TYR A 109 -3.23 -8.89 11.06
C TYR A 109 -3.97 -10.14 11.51
N ASP A 110 -4.66 -10.09 12.65
CA ASP A 110 -5.46 -11.21 13.14
C ASP A 110 -6.61 -11.53 12.18
N ASP A 111 -7.28 -10.52 11.63
CA ASP A 111 -8.33 -10.70 10.62
C ASP A 111 -7.80 -11.36 9.35
N PHE A 112 -6.60 -11.00 8.91
CA PHE A 112 -5.94 -11.68 7.78
C PHE A 112 -5.58 -13.13 8.12
N LEU A 113 -4.88 -13.36 9.24
CA LEU A 113 -4.40 -14.68 9.65
C LEU A 113 -5.55 -15.65 9.97
N SER A 114 -6.68 -15.13 10.44
CA SER A 114 -7.90 -15.88 10.70
C SER A 114 -8.80 -16.06 9.47
N GLY A 115 -8.41 -15.55 8.30
CA GLY A 115 -9.19 -15.64 7.06
C GLY A 115 -10.49 -14.83 7.05
N ARG A 116 -10.63 -13.84 7.94
CA ARG A 116 -11.81 -12.94 8.01
C ARG A 116 -11.70 -11.77 7.05
N MET A 117 -10.48 -11.38 6.68
CA MET A 117 -10.22 -10.33 5.70
C MET A 117 -10.74 -10.73 4.32
N LYS A 118 -11.49 -9.84 3.67
CA LYS A 118 -12.05 -10.04 2.33
C LYS A 118 -11.78 -8.83 1.46
N ASP A 119 -11.40 -9.06 0.21
CA ASP A 119 -11.35 -7.96 -0.75
C ASP A 119 -12.77 -7.53 -1.13
N VAL A 120 -12.96 -6.23 -1.20
CA VAL A 120 -14.18 -5.57 -1.66
C VAL A 120 -13.86 -4.93 -3.00
N GLU A 121 -14.73 -5.14 -3.98
CA GLU A 121 -14.69 -4.47 -5.29
C GLU A 121 -15.26 -3.05 -5.21
#